data_AF-A0A382YW96-F1
#
_entry.id   AF-A0A382YW96-F1
#
_cell.length_a   1.000
_cell.length_b   1.000
_cell.length_c   1.000
_cell.angle_alpha   90.00
_cell.angle_beta   90.00
_cell.angle_gamma   90.00
#
_symmetry.space_group_name_H-M   'P 1'
#
loop_
_entity.id
_entity.type
_entity.pdbx_description
1 polymer ?
#
loop_
_entity_poly.entity_id
_entity_poly.type
_entity_poly.pdbx_seq_one_letter_code
_entity_poly.pdbx_strand_id
1 'polypeptide(L)'
;MFEADDFKPIVKRDSNQLEKGKINRDSGPFEAIVTNVLDPNYGGSLEVELIRSVDGGNPIRSGQKTFVKYLYPFYGTTSEKGLTSNPGYKASQQSYGMWMVPPDVGNMVLVIFVEGQLNNGYWIGCVQQELMNFMVPDGRTATRNIDGTNVEKKKLPVGEHNKIRMAFNKPGHPVREYIRLPKPVNSDFKTVLETQGLLEDETRGITTSSARREVPSAVFGINTPGPKDKKH
;
A
#
# COMPACT_ATOMS: atom_id res chain seq x y z
N MET A 1 68.72 -27.55 -18.23
CA MET A 1 68.00 -27.36 -16.97
C MET A 1 67.51 -25.92 -16.95
N PHE A 2 66.29 -25.70 -17.42
CA PHE A 2 65.52 -24.46 -17.31
C PHE A 2 64.06 -24.89 -17.18
N GLU A 3 63.43 -24.47 -16.08
CA GLU A 3 62.09 -24.86 -15.64
C GLU A 3 61.02 -24.39 -16.62
N ALA A 4 60.01 -25.25 -16.85
CA ALA A 4 58.81 -24.91 -17.58
C ALA A 4 57.85 -24.16 -16.64
N ASP A 5 57.44 -22.98 -17.06
CA ASP A 5 56.44 -22.14 -16.38
C ASP A 5 55.13 -22.90 -16.12
N ASP A 6 54.65 -22.80 -14.88
CA ASP A 6 53.37 -23.29 -14.37
C ASP A 6 52.17 -22.68 -15.14
N PHE A 7 51.69 -23.37 -16.16
CA PHE A 7 50.39 -23.07 -16.78
C PHE A 7 49.25 -23.61 -15.90
N LYS A 8 48.78 -22.82 -14.94
CA LYS A 8 47.56 -23.14 -14.17
C LYS A 8 46.33 -23.08 -15.09
N PRO A 9 45.44 -24.08 -15.07
CA PRO A 9 44.23 -24.05 -15.89
C PRO A 9 43.33 -22.89 -15.46
N ILE A 10 42.81 -22.15 -16.45
CA ILE A 10 41.77 -21.14 -16.28
C ILE A 10 40.56 -21.84 -15.64
N VAL A 11 40.30 -21.54 -14.37
CA VAL A 11 39.08 -21.95 -13.67
C VAL A 11 37.90 -21.48 -14.52
N LYS A 12 37.18 -22.43 -15.13
CA LYS A 12 35.88 -22.16 -15.74
C LYS A 12 35.02 -21.54 -14.63
N ARG A 13 34.69 -20.25 -14.76
CA ARG A 13 33.74 -19.60 -13.86
C ARG A 13 32.44 -20.40 -13.94
N ASP A 14 32.05 -20.99 -12.82
CA ASP A 14 30.76 -21.67 -12.68
C ASP A 14 29.65 -20.73 -13.16
N SER A 15 28.96 -21.13 -14.22
CA SER A 15 27.77 -20.47 -14.74
C SER A 15 26.66 -20.31 -13.69
N ASN A 16 26.75 -21.04 -12.58
CA ASN A 16 25.84 -20.95 -11.43
C ASN A 16 25.94 -19.65 -10.64
N GLN A 17 27.01 -18.86 -10.77
CA GLN A 17 27.08 -17.55 -10.08
C GLN A 17 26.33 -16.43 -10.82
N LEU A 18 26.01 -16.61 -12.10
CA LEU A 18 25.24 -15.65 -12.90
C LEU A 18 23.72 -15.85 -12.80
N GLU A 19 23.24 -16.91 -12.14
CA GLU A 19 21.80 -17.18 -11.96
C GLU A 19 21.21 -16.63 -10.66
N LYS A 20 22.03 -16.16 -9.71
CA LYS A 20 21.58 -15.63 -8.41
C LYS A 20 20.77 -14.32 -8.47
N GLY A 21 20.52 -13.77 -9.66
CA GLY A 21 19.83 -12.50 -9.89
C GLY A 21 18.55 -12.59 -10.72
N LYS A 22 18.11 -13.77 -11.17
CA LYS A 22 16.84 -13.88 -11.90
C LYS A 22 15.70 -14.06 -10.91
N ILE A 23 14.75 -13.10 -10.92
CA ILE A 23 13.41 -13.36 -10.39
C ILE A 23 12.88 -14.58 -11.13
N ASN A 24 12.46 -15.61 -10.39
CA ASN A 24 11.90 -16.80 -11.00
C ASN A 24 10.69 -16.35 -11.84
N ARG A 25 10.74 -16.59 -13.15
CA ARG A 25 9.68 -16.19 -14.09
C ARG A 25 8.46 -17.12 -14.00
N ASP A 26 8.24 -17.67 -12.81
CA ASP A 26 7.04 -18.43 -12.53
C ASP A 26 5.85 -17.48 -12.66
N SER A 27 4.80 -17.94 -13.34
CA SER A 27 3.62 -17.14 -13.63
C SER A 27 2.78 -17.00 -12.36
N GLY A 28 3.19 -16.09 -11.48
CA GLY A 28 2.52 -15.81 -10.21
C GLY A 28 2.47 -14.32 -9.90
N PRO A 29 1.68 -13.91 -8.90
CA PRO A 29 1.75 -12.56 -8.37
C PRO A 29 3.07 -12.32 -7.60
N PHE A 30 3.58 -11.09 -7.69
CA PHE A 30 4.80 -10.65 -7.04
C PHE A 30 4.52 -9.49 -6.08
N GLU A 31 5.19 -9.45 -4.95
CA GLU A 31 5.20 -8.27 -4.09
C GLU A 31 6.12 -7.19 -4.66
N ALA A 32 5.68 -5.93 -4.59
CA ALA A 32 6.46 -4.79 -5.04
C ALA A 32 6.22 -3.58 -4.13
N ILE A 33 7.21 -2.71 -4.00
CA ILE A 33 7.08 -1.43 -3.29
C ILE A 33 6.89 -0.32 -4.32
N VAL A 34 5.92 0.56 -4.09
CA VAL A 34 5.71 1.74 -4.93
C VAL A 34 6.88 2.71 -4.76
N THR A 35 7.57 3.04 -5.84
CA THR A 35 8.68 4.00 -5.86
C THR A 35 8.27 5.35 -6.42
N ASN A 36 7.28 5.38 -7.31
CA ASN A 36 6.77 6.60 -7.93
C ASN A 36 5.30 6.44 -8.34
N VAL A 37 4.54 7.53 -8.24
CA VAL A 37 3.11 7.62 -8.59
C VAL A 37 2.85 8.53 -9.81
N LEU A 38 3.91 9.09 -10.41
CA LEU A 38 3.79 9.93 -11.59
C LEU A 38 3.41 9.09 -12.82
N ASP A 39 2.17 9.27 -13.29
CA ASP A 39 1.62 8.60 -14.48
C ASP A 39 1.33 9.62 -15.60
N PRO A 40 2.10 9.60 -16.72
CA PRO A 40 1.86 10.47 -17.86
C PRO A 40 0.48 10.28 -18.53
N ASN A 41 -0.11 9.08 -18.40
CA ASN A 41 -1.38 8.74 -19.03
C ASN A 41 -2.59 8.97 -18.10
N TYR A 42 -2.35 9.41 -16.85
CA TYR A 42 -3.40 9.64 -15.85
C TYR A 42 -4.32 8.42 -15.62
N GLY A 43 -3.78 7.20 -15.81
CA GLY A 43 -4.46 5.92 -15.73
C GLY A 43 -4.17 5.13 -14.44
N GLY A 44 -3.63 5.79 -13.40
CA GLY A 44 -3.31 5.15 -12.12
C GLY A 44 -2.10 4.20 -12.16
N SER A 45 -1.22 4.33 -13.16
CA SER A 45 0.00 3.53 -13.28
C SER A 45 1.00 3.90 -12.18
N LEU A 46 1.82 2.93 -11.79
CA LEU A 46 2.82 3.07 -10.73
C LEU A 46 4.18 2.61 -11.24
N GLU A 47 5.24 3.31 -10.82
CA GLU A 47 6.58 2.72 -10.82
C GLU A 47 6.74 1.90 -9.54
N VAL A 48 7.12 0.64 -9.69
CA VAL A 48 7.31 -0.27 -8.57
C VAL A 48 8.67 -0.93 -8.62
N GLU A 49 9.21 -1.22 -7.44
CA GLU A 49 10.40 -2.03 -7.25
C GLU A 49 10.01 -3.41 -6.74
N LEU A 50 10.37 -4.46 -7.48
CA LEU A 50 10.02 -5.82 -7.10
C LEU A 50 10.73 -6.24 -5.81
N ILE A 51 10.04 -7.02 -4.99
CA ILE A 51 10.58 -7.60 -3.76
C ILE A 51 10.98 -9.03 -4.04
N ARG A 52 12.13 -9.43 -3.52
CA ARG A 52 12.59 -10.82 -3.54
C ARG A 52 12.37 -11.45 -2.17
N SER A 53 11.67 -12.58 -2.16
CA SER A 53 11.66 -13.50 -1.02
C SER A 53 13.02 -14.18 -0.92
N VAL A 54 13.67 -14.06 0.23
CA VAL A 54 14.85 -14.84 0.58
C VAL A 54 14.48 -15.82 1.68
N ASP A 55 14.99 -17.05 1.57
CA ASP A 55 14.90 -18.05 2.63
C ASP A 55 15.60 -17.50 3.89
N GLY A 56 14.83 -17.03 4.87
CA GLY A 56 15.39 -16.47 6.12
C GLY A 56 14.81 -15.15 6.61
N GLY A 57 13.78 -14.59 5.97
CA GLY A 57 12.80 -13.79 6.71
C GLY A 57 12.97 -12.28 6.75
N ASN A 58 13.53 -11.65 5.72
CA ASN A 58 13.23 -10.23 5.45
C ASN A 58 13.12 -9.98 3.93
N PRO A 59 12.02 -9.38 3.44
CA PRO A 59 11.89 -9.03 2.03
C PRO A 59 13.01 -8.07 1.61
N ILE A 60 13.75 -8.44 0.57
CA ILE A 60 14.85 -7.62 0.05
C ILE A 60 14.40 -6.95 -1.24
N ARG A 61 14.64 -5.64 -1.32
CA ARG A 61 14.50 -4.86 -2.56
C ARG A 61 15.38 -5.46 -3.66
N SER A 62 14.76 -5.84 -4.78
CA SER A 62 15.47 -6.49 -5.88
C SER A 62 16.36 -5.54 -6.68
N GLY A 63 16.17 -4.22 -6.56
CA GLY A 63 16.75 -3.23 -7.47
C GLY A 63 16.08 -3.18 -8.85
N GLN A 64 15.17 -4.10 -9.14
CA GLN A 64 14.47 -4.19 -10.42
C GLN A 64 13.19 -3.34 -10.36
N LYS A 65 13.22 -2.22 -11.09
CA LYS A 65 12.08 -1.31 -11.23
C LYS A 65 11.34 -1.54 -12.54
N THR A 66 10.02 -1.40 -12.52
CA THR A 66 9.18 -1.45 -13.70
C THR A 66 7.93 -0.62 -13.52
N PHE A 67 7.31 -0.21 -14.63
CA PHE A 67 6.01 0.42 -14.63
C PHE A 67 4.92 -0.64 -14.72
N VAL A 68 3.93 -0.54 -13.83
CA VAL A 68 2.76 -1.41 -13.81
C VAL A 68 1.50 -0.58 -13.93
N LYS A 69 0.57 -1.06 -14.77
CA LYS A 69 -0.71 -0.40 -15.02
C LYS A 69 -1.69 -0.76 -13.91
N TYR A 70 -2.68 0.09 -13.67
CA TYR A 70 -3.76 -0.27 -12.76
C TYR A 70 -4.69 -1.32 -13.40
N LEU A 71 -4.84 -2.49 -12.76
CA LEU A 71 -5.94 -3.40 -13.07
C LEU A 71 -7.22 -2.93 -12.37
N TYR A 72 -8.08 -2.24 -13.12
CA TYR A 72 -9.38 -1.82 -12.61
C TYR A 72 -10.27 -3.03 -12.33
N PRO A 73 -10.82 -3.19 -11.10
CA PRO A 73 -11.70 -4.32 -10.79
C PRO A 73 -13.04 -4.25 -11.54
N PHE A 74 -13.55 -3.03 -11.77
CA PHE A 74 -14.75 -2.76 -12.55
C PHE A 74 -14.50 -1.56 -13.45
N TYR A 75 -14.35 -1.80 -14.75
CA TYR A 75 -14.13 -0.76 -15.76
C TYR A 75 -14.72 -1.21 -17.09
N GLY A 76 -15.25 -0.25 -17.84
CA GLY A 76 -15.65 -0.44 -19.21
C GLY A 76 -15.67 0.87 -19.98
N THR A 77 -15.59 0.75 -21.30
CA THR A 77 -15.81 1.85 -22.23
C THR A 77 -16.73 1.40 -23.34
N THR A 78 -17.44 2.35 -23.94
CA THR A 78 -18.11 2.14 -25.21
C THR A 78 -17.11 1.65 -26.25
N SER A 79 -17.45 0.54 -26.91
CA SER A 79 -16.58 -0.09 -27.91
C SER A 79 -16.32 0.86 -29.08
N GLU A 80 -15.09 0.84 -29.59
CA GLU A 80 -14.71 1.65 -30.75
C GLU A 80 -15.55 1.35 -32.00
N LYS A 81 -16.06 0.13 -32.12
CA LYS A 81 -16.91 -0.30 -33.24
C LYS A 81 -18.22 0.49 -33.35
N GLY A 82 -18.69 1.10 -32.26
CA GLY A 82 -19.90 1.92 -32.23
C GLY A 82 -19.65 3.41 -32.44
N LEU A 83 -18.40 3.83 -32.64
CA LEU A 83 -18.03 5.22 -32.81
C LEU A 83 -18.24 5.68 -34.25
N THR A 84 -18.40 6.99 -34.41
CA THR A 84 -18.32 7.64 -35.72
C THR A 84 -17.35 8.81 -35.62
N SER A 85 -16.81 9.27 -36.75
CA SER A 85 -15.94 10.45 -36.79
C SER A 85 -16.70 11.77 -36.60
N ASN A 86 -18.02 11.72 -36.42
CA ASN A 86 -18.82 12.90 -36.17
C ASN A 86 -18.50 13.48 -34.78
N PRO A 87 -18.50 14.81 -34.64
CA PRO A 87 -18.38 15.42 -33.33
C PRO A 87 -19.62 15.12 -32.47
N GLY A 88 -19.41 15.04 -31.16
CA GLY A 88 -20.50 15.02 -30.17
C GLY A 88 -20.53 13.77 -29.31
N TYR A 89 -21.22 13.90 -28.17
CA TYR A 89 -21.25 12.90 -27.10
C TYR A 89 -21.69 11.51 -27.56
N LYS A 90 -22.68 11.42 -28.46
CA LYS A 90 -23.20 10.12 -28.94
C LYS A 90 -22.24 9.37 -29.88
N ALA A 91 -21.31 10.10 -30.50
CA ALA A 91 -20.33 9.55 -31.43
C ALA A 91 -18.99 9.23 -30.76
N SER A 92 -18.82 9.56 -29.46
CA SER A 92 -17.58 9.39 -28.70
C SER A 92 -17.62 8.16 -27.79
N GLN A 93 -16.47 7.82 -27.17
CA GLN A 93 -16.42 6.80 -26.11
C GLN A 93 -16.90 7.38 -24.79
N GLN A 94 -17.63 6.58 -24.02
CA GLN A 94 -18.02 6.89 -22.65
C GLN A 94 -17.42 5.82 -21.73
N SER A 95 -16.72 6.23 -20.67
CA SER A 95 -16.15 5.35 -19.65
C SER A 95 -17.10 5.21 -18.45
N TYR A 96 -17.06 4.05 -17.81
CA TYR A 96 -17.80 3.77 -16.57
C TYR A 96 -17.04 2.75 -15.73
N GLY A 97 -17.27 2.76 -14.41
CA GLY A 97 -16.61 1.81 -13.50
C GLY A 97 -16.35 2.39 -12.12
N MET A 98 -15.52 1.68 -11.36
CA MET A 98 -14.98 2.12 -10.07
C MET A 98 -13.57 2.67 -10.27
N TRP A 99 -13.29 3.79 -9.60
CA TRP A 99 -11.97 4.39 -9.57
C TRP A 99 -11.50 4.53 -8.12
N MET A 100 -10.48 3.75 -7.74
CA MET A 100 -9.83 3.91 -6.45
C MET A 100 -8.52 4.68 -6.63
N VAL A 101 -8.16 5.41 -5.58
CA VAL A 101 -6.93 6.21 -5.56
C VAL A 101 -5.72 5.26 -5.44
N PRO A 102 -4.69 5.39 -6.29
CA PRO A 102 -3.47 4.60 -6.15
C PRO A 102 -2.79 4.83 -4.79
N PRO A 103 -2.13 3.82 -4.22
CA PRO A 103 -1.45 3.96 -2.93
C PRO A 103 -0.25 4.90 -3.01
N ASP A 104 0.10 5.52 -1.87
CA ASP A 104 1.27 6.39 -1.77
C ASP A 104 2.60 5.63 -1.95
N VAL A 105 3.64 6.37 -2.32
CA VAL A 105 5.02 5.88 -2.39
C VAL A 105 5.43 5.22 -1.07
N GLY A 106 6.07 4.05 -1.16
CA GLY A 106 6.51 3.25 -0.02
C GLY A 106 5.50 2.18 0.42
N ASN A 107 4.25 2.21 -0.05
CA ASN A 107 3.32 1.12 0.17
C ASN A 107 3.67 -0.12 -0.66
N MET A 108 3.26 -1.27 -0.15
CA MET A 108 3.45 -2.56 -0.82
C MET A 108 2.20 -2.90 -1.63
N VAL A 109 2.41 -3.37 -2.85
CA VAL A 109 1.37 -3.77 -3.80
C VAL A 109 1.65 -5.17 -4.31
N LEU A 110 0.60 -5.85 -4.74
CA LEU A 110 0.69 -7.10 -5.48
C LEU A 110 0.62 -6.80 -6.98
N VAL A 111 1.56 -7.34 -7.75
CA VAL A 111 1.64 -7.15 -9.20
C VAL A 111 1.64 -8.47 -9.94
N ILE A 112 1.12 -8.49 -11.15
CA ILE A 112 1.17 -9.62 -12.08
C ILE A 112 1.79 -9.17 -13.39
N PHE A 113 2.46 -10.09 -14.08
CA PHE A 113 3.06 -9.85 -15.39
C PHE A 113 2.43 -10.76 -16.42
N VAL A 114 1.83 -10.17 -17.45
CA VAL A 114 1.20 -10.91 -18.55
C VAL A 114 2.28 -11.71 -19.27
N GLU A 115 2.13 -13.03 -19.34
CA GLU A 115 3.10 -13.95 -19.95
C GLU A 115 4.52 -13.84 -19.35
N GLY A 116 4.64 -13.37 -18.10
CA GLY A 116 5.94 -13.13 -17.47
C GLY A 116 6.73 -11.95 -18.06
N GLN A 117 6.09 -11.11 -18.89
CA GLN A 117 6.74 -9.94 -19.48
C GLN A 117 6.72 -8.75 -18.51
N LEU A 118 7.91 -8.35 -18.04
CA LEU A 118 8.06 -7.27 -17.06
C LEU A 118 7.48 -5.92 -17.53
N ASN A 119 7.52 -5.68 -18.85
CA ASN A 119 7.03 -4.46 -19.49
C ASN A 119 5.50 -4.43 -19.64
N ASN A 120 4.82 -5.56 -19.36
CA ASN A 120 3.37 -5.69 -19.42
C ASN A 120 2.83 -6.18 -18.07
N GLY A 121 3.03 -5.36 -17.05
CA GLY A 121 2.58 -5.63 -15.69
C GLY A 121 1.33 -4.85 -15.29
N TYR A 122 0.56 -5.42 -14.37
CA TYR A 122 -0.54 -4.77 -13.70
C TYR A 122 -0.39 -4.87 -12.18
N TRP A 123 -0.69 -3.80 -11.45
CA TRP A 123 -0.93 -3.88 -10.02
C TRP A 123 -2.40 -4.18 -9.77
N ILE A 124 -2.65 -5.16 -8.89
CA ILE A 124 -3.97 -5.76 -8.70
C ILE A 124 -4.52 -5.59 -7.29
N GLY A 125 -3.70 -5.11 -6.36
CA GLY A 125 -4.11 -4.85 -5.00
C GLY A 125 -3.01 -4.21 -4.16
N CYS A 126 -3.42 -3.60 -3.05
CA CYS A 126 -2.52 -3.10 -2.03
C CYS A 126 -2.39 -4.15 -0.93
N VAL A 127 -1.17 -4.41 -0.47
CA VAL A 127 -0.95 -5.26 0.69
C VAL A 127 -1.18 -4.41 1.94
N GLN A 128 -2.09 -4.85 2.79
CA GLN A 128 -2.39 -4.13 4.02
C GLN A 128 -1.15 -4.06 4.90
N GLN A 129 -0.80 -2.84 5.30
CA GLN A 129 0.25 -2.65 6.27
C GLN A 129 -0.19 -3.18 7.64
N GLU A 130 0.70 -3.91 8.32
CA GLU A 130 0.40 -4.46 9.63
C GLU A 130 -0.05 -3.35 10.60
N LEU A 131 -1.15 -3.61 11.31
CA LEU A 131 -1.78 -2.75 12.31
C LEU A 131 -2.28 -1.38 11.83
N MET A 132 -2.27 -1.10 10.52
CA MET A 132 -2.84 0.12 9.92
C MET A 132 -4.26 -0.18 9.42
N ASN A 133 -5.23 -0.14 10.33
CA ASN A 133 -6.59 -0.66 10.14
C ASN A 133 -7.69 0.36 10.47
N PHE A 134 -7.36 1.59 10.83
CA PHE A 134 -8.27 2.74 10.89
C PHE A 134 -8.55 3.19 9.46
N MET A 135 -9.29 2.33 8.79
CA MET A 135 -9.86 2.49 7.48
C MET A 135 -11.33 2.12 7.62
N VAL A 136 -12.19 2.72 6.79
CA VAL A 136 -13.63 2.47 6.64
C VAL A 136 -14.44 2.34 7.96
N PRO A 137 -15.46 3.18 8.18
CA PRO A 137 -15.96 4.24 7.29
C PRO A 137 -15.09 5.51 7.32
N ASP A 138 -14.20 5.64 8.31
CA ASP A 138 -13.40 6.83 8.56
C ASP A 138 -11.99 6.43 8.98
N GLY A 139 -11.01 7.27 8.64
CA GLY A 139 -9.61 7.12 9.07
C GLY A 139 -9.31 7.71 10.44
N ARG A 140 -10.30 8.32 11.10
CA ARG A 140 -10.17 9.06 12.37
C ARG A 140 -10.93 8.39 13.52
N THR A 141 -11.01 7.06 13.52
CA THR A 141 -11.71 6.28 14.55
C THR A 141 -11.27 6.71 15.95
N ALA A 142 -12.23 6.89 16.86
CA ALA A 142 -11.95 7.34 18.20
C ALA A 142 -11.60 6.17 19.14
N THR A 143 -10.60 6.38 20.00
CA THR A 143 -10.13 5.37 20.96
C THR A 143 -9.71 6.00 22.28
N ARG A 144 -9.57 5.16 23.32
CA ARG A 144 -9.03 5.55 24.63
C ARG A 144 -7.51 5.35 24.72
N ASN A 145 -6.92 4.60 23.78
CA ASN A 145 -5.48 4.35 23.72
C ASN A 145 -4.79 5.55 23.04
N ILE A 146 -4.71 6.67 23.73
CA ILE A 146 -4.16 7.94 23.24
C ILE A 146 -2.75 8.21 23.78
N ASP A 147 -1.98 9.01 23.05
CA ASP A 147 -0.69 9.54 23.49
C ASP A 147 -0.85 10.59 24.60
N GLY A 148 -0.10 10.46 25.70
CA GLY A 148 -0.02 11.47 26.77
C GLY A 148 -0.05 10.88 28.19
N THR A 149 0.46 11.65 29.16
CA THR A 149 0.52 11.28 30.59
C THR A 149 -0.79 11.55 31.34
N ASN A 150 -1.63 12.46 30.83
CA ASN A 150 -2.99 12.68 31.33
C ASN A 150 -3.97 12.04 30.37
N VAL A 151 -4.14 10.72 30.51
CA VAL A 151 -5.20 10.00 29.81
C VAL A 151 -6.52 10.48 30.42
N GLU A 152 -7.07 11.57 29.88
CA GLU A 152 -8.51 11.78 29.97
C GLU A 152 -9.14 10.45 29.56
N LYS A 153 -9.96 9.85 30.43
CA LYS A 153 -10.63 8.56 30.15
C LYS A 153 -11.62 8.65 28.97
N LYS A 154 -11.60 9.74 28.23
CA LYS A 154 -12.47 10.07 27.11
C LYS A 154 -11.93 9.43 25.83
N LYS A 155 -12.87 9.03 24.98
CA LYS A 155 -12.58 8.47 23.67
C LYS A 155 -12.40 9.64 22.70
N LEU A 156 -11.20 9.77 22.13
CA LEU A 156 -10.86 10.90 21.25
C LEU A 156 -10.56 10.41 19.84
N PRO A 157 -10.85 11.23 18.80
CA PRO A 157 -10.45 10.90 17.43
C PRO A 157 -8.93 10.88 17.33
N VAL A 158 -8.40 9.83 16.71
CA VAL A 158 -6.96 9.60 16.62
C VAL A 158 -6.55 9.22 15.20
N GLY A 159 -5.27 9.42 14.91
CA GLY A 159 -4.62 8.76 13.77
C GLY A 159 -4.16 7.35 14.13
N GLU A 160 -3.63 6.64 13.13
CA GLU A 160 -2.90 5.40 13.40
C GLU A 160 -1.62 5.67 14.21
N HIS A 161 -1.19 4.64 14.93
CA HIS A 161 0.02 4.73 15.75
C HIS A 161 1.28 4.89 14.88
N ASN A 162 2.27 5.63 15.40
CA ASN A 162 3.54 5.84 14.69
C ASN A 162 4.46 4.62 14.83
N LYS A 163 4.68 3.88 13.74
CA LYS A 163 5.51 2.67 13.71
C LYS A 163 6.99 2.91 14.09
N ILE A 164 7.54 4.08 13.75
CA ILE A 164 8.92 4.43 14.09
C ILE A 164 9.05 4.61 15.60
N ARG A 165 8.11 5.35 16.20
CA ARG A 165 8.09 5.62 17.65
C ARG A 165 7.90 4.35 18.47
N MET A 166 7.09 3.40 18.00
CA MET A 166 6.76 2.17 18.73
C MET A 166 7.76 1.02 18.51
N ALA A 167 8.86 1.26 17.80
CA ALA A 167 9.98 0.32 17.63
C ALA A 167 9.57 -1.13 17.27
N PHE A 168 8.65 -1.29 16.32
CA PHE A 168 8.17 -2.60 15.84
C PHE A 168 9.25 -3.59 15.37
N ASN A 169 10.47 -3.09 15.12
CA ASN A 169 11.61 -3.91 14.68
C ASN A 169 12.57 -4.33 15.81
N LYS A 170 12.21 -4.12 17.10
CA LYS A 170 13.03 -4.61 18.22
C LYS A 170 12.60 -6.01 18.65
N PRO A 171 13.50 -7.01 18.63
CA PRO A 171 13.19 -8.33 19.17
C PRO A 171 12.78 -8.23 20.65
N GLY A 172 11.63 -8.80 21.01
CA GLY A 172 11.16 -8.90 22.40
C GLY A 172 9.91 -8.09 22.78
N HIS A 173 9.34 -7.29 21.88
CA HIS A 173 8.05 -6.65 22.18
C HIS A 173 6.89 -7.66 22.08
N PRO A 174 6.09 -7.85 23.14
CA PRO A 174 5.03 -8.85 23.13
C PRO A 174 3.89 -8.43 22.20
N VAL A 175 3.46 -9.37 21.34
CA VAL A 175 2.35 -9.24 20.39
C VAL A 175 1.03 -8.76 21.04
N ARG A 176 0.90 -8.91 22.37
CA ARG A 176 -0.26 -8.48 23.16
C ARG A 176 -0.35 -6.97 23.39
N GLU A 177 0.74 -6.22 23.23
CA GLU A 177 0.73 -4.76 23.40
C GLU A 177 0.15 -4.01 22.19
N TYR A 178 0.05 -4.66 21.03
CA TYR A 178 -0.37 -4.03 19.78
C TYR A 178 -1.79 -3.43 19.80
N ILE A 179 -2.71 -4.04 20.54
CA ILE A 179 -4.08 -3.51 20.72
C ILE A 179 -4.05 -2.22 21.57
N ARG A 180 -3.09 -2.11 22.49
CA ARG A 180 -2.96 -1.02 23.46
C ARG A 180 -1.98 0.07 23.05
N LEU A 181 -1.46 0.02 21.83
CA LEU A 181 -0.53 1.05 21.34
C LEU A 181 -1.18 2.42 21.43
N PRO A 182 -0.53 3.38 22.09
CA PRO A 182 -1.05 4.72 22.20
C PRO A 182 -0.97 5.41 20.84
N LYS A 183 -1.99 6.21 20.55
CA LYS A 183 -2.22 6.80 19.24
C LYS A 183 -2.25 8.33 19.33
N PRO A 184 -1.72 9.02 18.31
CA PRO A 184 -1.76 10.47 18.28
C PRO A 184 -3.20 10.95 18.12
N VAL A 185 -3.63 11.87 18.98
CA VAL A 185 -4.93 12.53 18.86
C VAL A 185 -4.93 13.45 17.64
N ASN A 186 -5.98 13.40 16.84
CA ASN A 186 -6.20 14.36 15.77
C ASN A 186 -6.74 15.66 16.38
N SER A 187 -5.85 16.61 16.69
CA SER A 187 -6.19 17.86 17.37
C SER A 187 -7.17 18.73 16.59
N ASP A 188 -7.02 18.78 15.26
CA ASP A 188 -7.85 19.60 14.39
C ASP A 188 -9.29 19.08 14.40
N PHE A 189 -9.48 17.76 14.25
CA PHE A 189 -10.81 17.15 14.28
C PHE A 189 -11.41 17.14 15.69
N LYS A 190 -10.60 16.94 16.73
CA LYS A 190 -11.03 17.11 18.13
C LYS A 190 -11.63 18.50 18.35
N THR A 191 -10.93 19.56 17.93
CA THR A 191 -11.38 20.95 18.11
C THR A 191 -12.71 21.21 17.40
N VAL A 192 -12.91 20.64 16.22
CA VAL A 192 -14.19 20.73 15.48
C VAL A 192 -15.32 20.07 16.28
N LEU A 193 -15.12 18.85 16.77
CA LEU A 193 -16.13 18.14 17.56
C LEU A 193 -16.40 18.83 18.91
N GLU A 194 -15.39 19.40 19.56
CA GLU A 194 -15.56 20.19 20.79
C GLU A 194 -16.39 21.44 20.54
N THR A 195 -16.09 22.18 19.46
CA THR A 195 -16.85 23.38 19.08
C THR A 195 -18.32 23.06 18.78
N GLN A 196 -18.57 21.88 18.20
CA GLN A 196 -19.92 21.40 17.90
C GLN A 196 -20.63 20.77 19.11
N GLY A 197 -19.94 20.59 20.25
CA GLY A 197 -20.48 19.89 21.42
C GLY A 197 -20.69 18.39 21.19
N LEU A 198 -20.03 17.80 20.19
CA LEU A 198 -20.17 16.41 19.77
C LEU A 198 -19.04 15.49 20.25
N LEU A 199 -18.00 16.02 20.91
CA LEU A 199 -16.83 15.21 21.30
C LEU A 199 -17.19 14.00 22.19
N GLU A 200 -18.20 14.14 23.04
CA GLU A 200 -18.66 13.08 23.95
C GLU A 200 -19.83 12.25 23.38
N ASP A 201 -20.32 12.59 22.19
CA ASP A 201 -21.43 11.88 21.54
C ASP A 201 -20.90 10.71 20.69
N GLU A 202 -20.94 9.49 21.24
CA GLU A 202 -20.49 8.28 20.53
C GLU A 202 -21.42 7.85 19.38
N THR A 203 -22.61 8.42 19.27
CA THR A 203 -23.58 8.04 18.22
C THR A 203 -23.50 8.97 17.00
N ARG A 204 -23.34 10.27 17.23
CA ARG A 204 -23.36 11.31 16.19
C ARG A 204 -22.04 12.03 16.00
N GLY A 205 -21.16 11.99 17.01
CA GLY A 205 -19.92 12.77 17.02
C GLY A 205 -18.72 11.96 16.58
N ILE A 206 -18.26 11.06 17.45
CA ILE A 206 -17.04 10.30 17.21
C ILE A 206 -17.30 9.02 16.40
N THR A 207 -16.40 8.71 15.46
CA THR A 207 -16.47 7.45 14.73
C THR A 207 -15.98 6.29 15.60
N THR A 208 -16.86 5.34 15.92
CA THR A 208 -16.52 4.17 16.75
C THR A 208 -16.28 2.89 15.97
N SER A 209 -16.50 2.92 14.65
CA SER A 209 -16.33 1.79 13.73
C SER A 209 -15.00 1.88 12.98
N SER A 210 -14.41 0.74 12.67
CA SER A 210 -13.25 0.62 11.78
C SER A 210 -13.24 -0.76 11.13
N ALA A 211 -12.44 -0.95 10.08
CA ALA A 211 -12.24 -2.26 9.46
C ALA A 211 -11.49 -3.29 10.34
N ARG A 212 -11.10 -2.92 11.57
CA ARG A 212 -10.66 -3.91 12.56
C ARG A 212 -11.80 -4.89 12.79
N ARG A 213 -11.52 -6.19 12.59
CA ARG A 213 -12.48 -7.28 12.84
C ARG A 213 -12.88 -7.31 14.31
N GLU A 214 -13.93 -6.60 14.66
CA GLU A 214 -14.82 -6.99 15.76
C GLU A 214 -15.80 -8.01 15.15
N VAL A 215 -15.87 -9.23 15.67
CA VAL A 215 -16.76 -10.27 15.12
C VAL A 215 -18.15 -10.08 15.73
N PRO A 216 -19.23 -9.90 14.93
CA PRO A 216 -19.31 -9.88 13.47
C PRO A 216 -18.99 -8.50 12.84
N SER A 217 -18.21 -8.50 11.74
CA SER A 217 -17.90 -7.27 10.99
C SER A 217 -19.14 -6.80 10.23
N ALA A 218 -19.66 -5.62 10.58
CA ALA A 218 -20.83 -5.00 9.94
C ALA A 218 -20.46 -3.76 9.11
N VAL A 219 -19.17 -3.57 8.80
CA VAL A 219 -18.67 -2.33 8.19
C VAL A 219 -18.44 -2.52 6.69
N PHE A 220 -19.15 -1.75 5.88
CA PHE A 220 -18.93 -1.58 4.45
C PHE A 220 -18.75 -0.09 4.13
N GLY A 221 -17.84 0.23 3.23
CA GLY A 221 -17.64 1.60 2.76
C GLY A 221 -16.34 1.75 2.00
N ILE A 222 -16.25 2.88 1.30
CA ILE A 222 -15.07 3.29 0.54
C ILE A 222 -14.56 4.55 1.23
N ASN A 223 -13.30 4.53 1.66
CA ASN A 223 -12.61 5.72 2.14
C ASN A 223 -11.49 6.07 1.16
N THR A 224 -11.48 7.30 0.68
CA THR A 224 -10.39 7.82 -0.16
C THR A 224 -9.37 8.54 0.71
N PRO A 225 -8.08 8.57 0.34
CA PRO A 225 -7.11 9.43 1.00
C PRO A 225 -7.63 10.87 1.09
N GLY A 226 -7.49 11.47 2.27
CA GLY A 226 -7.77 12.90 2.43
C GLY A 226 -6.76 13.75 1.66
N PRO A 227 -7.02 15.06 1.49
CA PRO A 227 -6.02 15.98 0.95
C PRO A 227 -4.71 15.84 1.73
N LYS A 228 -3.56 15.86 1.02
CA LYS A 228 -2.24 15.89 1.66
C LYS A 228 -2.23 17.05 2.65
N ASP A 229 -1.92 16.76 3.91
CA ASP A 229 -1.79 17.79 4.93
C ASP A 229 -0.67 18.74 4.52
N LYS A 230 -0.95 20.04 4.45
CA LYS A 230 0.05 21.04 4.09
C LYS A 230 1.03 21.31 5.23
N LYS A 231 0.73 20.83 6.44
CA LYS A 231 1.57 20.98 7.63
C LYS A 231 2.64 19.88 7.75
N HIS A 232 2.55 18.79 6.96
CA HIS A 232 3.41 17.60 7.08
C HIS A 232 3.86 17.02 5.73
#